data_AF-A0A3B5LZT9-F1
#
_entry.id   AF-A0A3B5LZT9-F1
#
_cell.length_a   1.000
_cell.length_b   1.000
_cell.length_c   1.000
_cell.angle_alpha   90.00
_cell.angle_beta   90.00
_cell.angle_gamma   90.00
#
_symmetry.space_group_name_H-M   'P 1'
#
loop_
_entity.id
_entity.type
_entity.pdbx_description
1 polymer ?
#
loop_
_entity_poly.entity_id
_entity_poly.type
_entity_poly.pdbx_seq_one_letter_code
_entity_poly.pdbx_strand_id
1 'polypeptide(L)'
;RHRVGIQIRRTVESISKRFFTEVVNSFAEIESLGMPEHFCEDELLFILNSDKRKSLTLKYYAKKILYFLRQQNILRNLKTFLAQPAEQQSALEGAVLVDQYCNPLADVTLESISQQIDDVAEKAKKMLRIKNPSHPSLRVTNSDCMTEDFELQRQVLWALNAVLYEQLQYKGNECDYYNPLNSYIHQVLLRRTGIPISLSILYMTLTRKLGVQLEPVNFPNHFLLRWCQGPRGEDIYDFVYIDAFGKGKQLTAKECEYLIGHQVTADYYSAISTTEVLLRMVGNLLNIGKRGEGNEKSYQLLRDSLDLYLTINPDNVQYLLLQAFFIIILDLILNNSVGYLVQHTLEHIQHKKHPVTPEVKRRSAPEHLEVQYSVGLIMKHKRSGYNCVIYGWDPKCTMSQEWINTMRVHQLSSGANQPFYNVLVQDGTCRYAAQENLEPHSAPLEIGHPEVGRYFSEFAETHYVANEELQTRYPEDMRETLGTVQETEKKNNYDRFNS
;
A
#
# COMPACT_ATOMS: atom_id res chain seq x y z
N ARG A 1 -20.27 22.60 -8.83
CA ARG A 1 -19.01 22.09 -9.44
C ARG A 1 -17.89 23.14 -9.46
N HIS A 2 -17.95 24.22 -10.24
CA HIS A 2 -16.83 25.19 -10.35
C HIS A 2 -16.40 25.82 -9.00
N ARG A 3 -17.34 26.28 -8.17
CA ARG A 3 -17.05 26.80 -6.82
C ARG A 3 -16.39 25.75 -5.90
N VAL A 4 -16.82 24.49 -6.02
CA VAL A 4 -16.30 23.35 -5.25
C VAL A 4 -14.84 23.09 -5.66
N GLY A 5 -14.56 23.09 -6.96
CA GLY A 5 -13.20 22.92 -7.49
C GLY A 5 -12.23 23.99 -6.99
N ILE A 6 -12.66 25.27 -6.96
CA ILE A 6 -11.86 26.37 -6.41
C ILE A 6 -11.59 26.16 -4.92
N GLN A 7 -12.59 25.75 -4.15
CA GLN A 7 -12.45 25.58 -2.70
C GLN A 7 -11.53 24.41 -2.37
N ILE A 8 -11.63 23.28 -3.09
CA ILE A 8 -10.73 22.14 -2.93
C ILE A 8 -9.30 22.53 -3.28
N ARG A 9 -9.07 23.24 -4.39
CA ARG A 9 -7.72 23.73 -4.74
C ARG A 9 -7.15 24.62 -3.65
N ARG A 10 -7.93 25.58 -3.14
CA ARG A 10 -7.52 26.42 -2.02
C ARG A 10 -7.23 25.62 -0.76
N THR A 11 -8.00 24.58 -0.48
CA THR A 11 -7.76 23.69 0.67
C THR A 11 -6.51 22.86 0.46
N VAL A 12 -6.27 22.29 -0.73
CA VAL A 12 -5.03 21.57 -1.08
C VAL A 12 -3.81 22.50 -0.97
N GLU A 13 -3.92 23.73 -1.49
CA GLU A 13 -2.90 24.79 -1.37
C GLU A 13 -2.66 25.18 0.09
N SER A 14 -3.73 25.39 0.87
CA SER A 14 -3.64 25.72 2.30
C SER A 14 -3.04 24.56 3.10
N ILE A 15 -3.41 23.32 2.80
CA ILE A 15 -2.87 22.11 3.42
C ILE A 15 -1.40 21.98 3.08
N SER A 16 -1.00 22.25 1.84
CA SER A 16 0.42 22.33 1.50
C SER A 16 1.10 23.33 2.42
N LYS A 17 0.56 24.55 2.56
CA LYS A 17 1.08 25.61 3.44
C LYS A 17 1.05 25.28 4.95
N ARG A 18 0.10 24.48 5.45
CA ARG A 18 -0.15 24.20 6.88
C ARG A 18 0.53 22.95 7.41
N PHE A 19 0.70 21.91 6.60
CA PHE A 19 1.55 20.76 6.97
C PHE A 19 3.02 21.18 7.21
N PHE A 20 3.37 22.42 6.82
CA PHE A 20 4.65 23.06 7.12
C PHE A 20 4.77 23.62 8.56
N THR A 21 3.66 23.79 9.30
CA THR A 21 3.66 24.34 10.68
C THR A 21 3.01 23.41 11.71
N GLU A 22 2.11 22.51 11.29
CA GLU A 22 1.37 21.61 12.19
C GLU A 22 1.25 20.20 11.59
N VAL A 23 1.24 19.20 12.48
CA VAL A 23 0.83 17.83 12.13
C VAL A 23 -0.68 17.87 11.90
N VAL A 24 -1.10 18.01 10.65
CA VAL A 24 -2.51 17.96 10.29
C VAL A 24 -2.98 16.50 10.41
N ASN A 25 -3.54 16.18 11.57
CA ASN A 25 -4.07 14.87 11.91
C ASN A 25 -5.48 14.61 11.37
N SER A 26 -6.10 15.59 10.70
CA SER A 26 -7.40 15.42 10.07
C SER A 26 -7.56 16.31 8.84
N PHE A 27 -8.22 15.78 7.82
CA PHE A 27 -8.76 16.57 6.72
C PHE A 27 -10.19 17.05 7.04
N ALA A 28 -10.49 17.29 8.33
CA ALA A 28 -11.81 17.71 8.80
C ALA A 28 -12.29 19.00 8.12
N GLU A 29 -11.37 19.84 7.65
CA GLU A 29 -11.70 21.02 6.83
C GLU A 29 -12.42 20.65 5.54
N ILE A 30 -12.05 19.52 4.91
CA ILE A 30 -12.68 19.01 3.68
C ILE A 30 -14.05 18.40 4.00
N GLU A 31 -14.17 17.68 5.11
CA GLU A 31 -15.46 17.15 5.58
C GLU A 31 -16.43 18.28 5.96
N SER A 32 -15.92 19.36 6.57
CA SER A 32 -16.68 20.54 6.96
C SER A 32 -17.20 21.36 5.78
N LEU A 33 -16.75 21.07 4.55
CA LEU A 33 -17.28 21.70 3.34
C LEU A 33 -18.75 21.32 3.10
N GLY A 34 -19.23 20.19 3.66
CA GLY A 34 -20.61 19.73 3.54
C GLY A 34 -21.04 19.40 2.11
N MET A 35 -20.09 19.18 1.20
CA MET A 35 -20.31 18.97 -0.23
C MET A 35 -20.38 17.48 -0.59
N PRO A 36 -21.05 17.10 -1.70
CA PRO A 36 -21.08 15.71 -2.14
C PRO A 36 -19.67 15.18 -2.46
N GLU A 37 -19.33 14.02 -1.91
CA GLU A 37 -17.98 13.45 -1.96
C GLU A 37 -17.45 13.23 -3.39
N HIS A 38 -18.31 12.83 -4.32
CA HIS A 38 -17.93 12.59 -5.72
C HIS A 38 -17.40 13.86 -6.41
N PHE A 39 -17.88 15.05 -6.05
CA PHE A 39 -17.32 16.30 -6.58
C PHE A 39 -15.92 16.59 -6.03
N CYS A 40 -15.65 16.15 -4.80
CA CYS A 40 -14.33 16.26 -4.20
C CYS A 40 -13.34 15.32 -4.87
N GLU A 41 -13.73 14.06 -5.07
CA GLU A 41 -12.91 13.07 -5.78
C GLU A 41 -12.59 13.49 -7.22
N ASP A 42 -13.60 13.94 -7.98
CA ASP A 42 -13.44 14.43 -9.36
C ASP A 42 -12.35 15.51 -9.47
N GLU A 43 -12.37 16.50 -8.58
CA GLU A 43 -11.41 17.60 -8.60
C GLU A 43 -10.01 17.13 -8.21
N LEU A 44 -9.90 16.27 -7.19
CA LEU A 44 -8.62 15.72 -6.77
C LEU A 44 -8.00 14.86 -7.88
N LEU A 45 -8.79 14.02 -8.54
CA LEU A 45 -8.36 13.26 -9.70
C LEU A 45 -7.96 14.17 -10.87
N PHE A 46 -8.67 15.27 -11.09
CA PHE A 46 -8.28 16.27 -12.08
C PHE A 46 -6.91 16.90 -11.76
N ILE A 47 -6.64 17.24 -10.49
CA ILE A 47 -5.33 17.74 -10.06
C ILE A 47 -4.24 16.68 -10.32
N LEU A 48 -4.50 15.43 -9.96
CA LEU A 48 -3.56 14.32 -10.17
C LEU A 48 -3.24 14.06 -11.63
N ASN A 49 -4.23 14.18 -12.52
CA ASN A 49 -4.10 13.94 -13.95
C ASN A 49 -3.58 15.15 -14.76
N SER A 50 -3.31 16.29 -14.10
CA SER A 50 -2.69 17.45 -14.74
C SER A 50 -1.21 17.21 -15.13
N ASP A 51 -0.63 18.07 -15.99
CA ASP A 51 0.73 17.94 -16.56
C ASP A 51 1.77 17.39 -15.56
N LYS A 52 2.26 16.17 -15.80
CA LYS A 52 3.08 15.38 -14.87
C LYS A 52 4.25 16.16 -14.25
N ARG A 53 4.90 17.02 -15.01
CA ARG A 53 6.12 17.74 -14.57
C ARG A 53 5.85 18.97 -13.72
N LYS A 54 4.61 19.48 -13.75
CA LYS A 54 4.19 20.68 -13.00
C LYS A 54 3.30 20.32 -11.81
N SER A 55 3.23 21.24 -10.86
CA SER A 55 2.33 21.18 -9.71
C SER A 55 2.54 19.94 -8.83
N LEU A 56 3.80 19.51 -8.68
CA LEU A 56 4.19 18.30 -7.94
C LEU A 56 3.70 18.37 -6.49
N THR A 57 3.84 19.52 -5.82
CA THR A 57 3.32 19.75 -4.47
C THR A 57 1.81 19.62 -4.38
N LEU A 58 1.07 20.28 -5.28
CA LEU A 58 -0.38 20.19 -5.28
C LEU A 58 -0.86 18.76 -5.49
N LYS A 59 -0.22 18.02 -6.40
CA LYS A 59 -0.53 16.61 -6.65
C LYS A 59 -0.24 15.72 -5.46
N TYR A 60 0.89 15.95 -4.80
CA TYR A 60 1.28 15.18 -3.62
C TYR A 60 0.21 15.28 -2.53
N TYR A 61 -0.22 16.49 -2.18
CA TYR A 61 -1.26 16.69 -1.17
C TYR A 61 -2.64 16.26 -1.67
N ALA A 62 -2.99 16.50 -2.94
CA ALA A 62 -4.24 15.99 -3.52
C ALA A 62 -4.32 14.46 -3.44
N LYS A 63 -3.20 13.76 -3.67
CA LYS A 63 -3.11 12.31 -3.53
C LYS A 63 -3.36 11.86 -2.10
N LYS A 64 -2.71 12.48 -1.10
CA LYS A 64 -2.88 12.13 0.32
C LYS A 64 -4.31 12.43 0.81
N ILE A 65 -4.91 13.53 0.34
CA ILE A 65 -6.31 13.85 0.61
C ILE A 65 -7.25 12.80 0.01
N LEU A 66 -7.08 12.49 -1.28
CA LEU A 66 -7.92 11.49 -1.96
C LEU A 66 -7.82 10.13 -1.27
N TYR A 67 -6.60 9.73 -0.89
CA TYR A 67 -6.33 8.51 -0.12
C TYR A 67 -7.17 8.47 1.15
N PHE A 68 -7.12 9.54 1.96
CA PHE A 68 -7.86 9.65 3.21
C PHE A 68 -9.37 9.63 3.01
N LEU A 69 -9.89 10.43 2.07
CA LEU A 69 -11.34 10.52 1.82
C LEU A 69 -11.91 9.15 1.44
N ARG A 70 -11.22 8.44 0.55
CA ARG A 70 -11.63 7.09 0.14
C ARG A 70 -11.58 6.13 1.30
N GLN A 71 -10.51 6.12 2.10
CA GLN A 71 -10.42 5.30 3.31
C GLN A 71 -11.59 5.55 4.28
N GLN A 72 -11.95 6.80 4.53
CA GLN A 72 -13.08 7.14 5.40
C GLN A 72 -14.41 6.63 4.85
N ASN A 73 -14.63 6.77 3.54
CA ASN A 73 -15.83 6.25 2.90
C ASN A 73 -15.88 4.71 2.97
N ILE A 74 -14.76 4.04 2.69
CA ILE A 74 -14.64 2.58 2.78
C ILE A 74 -14.87 2.08 4.22
N LEU A 75 -14.35 2.78 5.24
CA LEU A 75 -14.63 2.43 6.64
C LEU A 75 -16.10 2.57 7.00
N ARG A 76 -16.78 3.60 6.49
CA ARG A 76 -18.24 3.75 6.66
C ARG A 76 -18.98 2.57 6.03
N ASN A 77 -18.63 2.21 4.79
CA ASN A 77 -19.22 1.07 4.09
C ASN A 77 -18.94 -0.25 4.82
N LEU A 78 -17.72 -0.44 5.34
CA LEU A 78 -17.36 -1.61 6.13
C LEU A 78 -18.17 -1.70 7.43
N LYS A 79 -18.35 -0.59 8.15
CA LYS A 79 -19.20 -0.58 9.36
C LYS A 79 -20.65 -0.95 9.03
N THR A 80 -21.19 -0.41 7.94
CA THR A 80 -22.53 -0.78 7.45
C THR A 80 -22.60 -2.26 7.08
N PHE A 81 -21.59 -2.80 6.39
CA PHE A 81 -21.48 -4.21 6.02
C PHE A 81 -21.43 -5.12 7.26
N LEU A 82 -20.58 -4.81 8.24
CA LEU A 82 -20.43 -5.59 9.48
C LEU A 82 -21.68 -5.55 10.36
N ALA A 83 -22.51 -4.51 10.25
CA ALA A 83 -23.78 -4.41 10.97
C ALA A 83 -24.90 -5.28 10.36
N GLN A 84 -24.71 -5.83 9.16
CA GLN A 84 -25.68 -6.74 8.54
C GLN A 84 -25.70 -8.10 9.25
N PRO A 85 -26.84 -8.84 9.21
CA PRO A 85 -26.90 -10.23 9.66
C PRO A 85 -25.87 -11.11 8.96
N ALA A 86 -25.35 -12.12 9.66
CA ALA A 86 -24.27 -12.99 9.16
C ALA A 86 -24.62 -13.68 7.83
N GLU A 87 -25.90 -13.98 7.59
CA GLU A 87 -26.39 -14.63 6.37
C GLU A 87 -26.34 -13.70 5.14
N GLN A 88 -26.33 -12.39 5.36
CA GLN A 88 -26.27 -11.37 4.30
C GLN A 88 -24.83 -10.94 3.97
N GLN A 89 -23.88 -11.24 4.87
CA GLN A 89 -22.48 -10.86 4.71
C GLN A 89 -21.76 -11.73 3.68
N SER A 90 -21.58 -11.18 2.48
CA SER A 90 -20.76 -11.79 1.43
C SER A 90 -19.26 -11.66 1.72
N ALA A 91 -18.55 -12.78 1.78
CA ALA A 91 -17.09 -12.75 1.92
C ALA A 91 -16.38 -12.09 0.73
N LEU A 92 -16.98 -12.12 -0.47
CA LEU A 92 -16.43 -11.40 -1.62
C LEU A 92 -16.50 -9.89 -1.39
N GLU A 93 -17.65 -9.38 -0.95
CA GLU A 93 -17.83 -7.95 -0.67
C GLU A 93 -16.88 -7.48 0.43
N GLY A 94 -16.79 -8.24 1.53
CA GLY A 94 -15.82 -7.96 2.58
C GLY A 94 -14.36 -7.99 2.07
N ALA A 95 -13.99 -8.94 1.21
CA ALA A 95 -12.67 -8.99 0.60
C ALA A 95 -12.38 -7.77 -0.29
N VAL A 96 -13.38 -7.28 -1.04
CA VAL A 96 -13.28 -6.06 -1.84
C VAL A 96 -13.11 -4.83 -0.95
N LEU A 97 -13.81 -4.74 0.18
CA LEU A 97 -13.65 -3.64 1.13
C LEU A 97 -12.25 -3.62 1.76
N VAL A 98 -11.71 -4.78 2.15
CA VAL A 98 -10.33 -4.91 2.65
C VAL A 98 -9.32 -4.45 1.58
N ASP A 99 -9.52 -4.89 0.34
CA ASP A 99 -8.70 -4.53 -0.81
C ASP A 99 -8.70 -3.01 -1.06
N GLN A 100 -9.89 -2.42 -1.18
CA GLN A 100 -10.08 -0.98 -1.34
C GLN A 100 -9.45 -0.19 -0.18
N TYR A 101 -9.57 -0.65 1.06
CA TYR A 101 -9.06 0.10 2.21
C TYR A 101 -7.53 0.17 2.25
N CYS A 102 -6.87 -0.95 1.96
CA CYS A 102 -5.42 -1.04 1.90
C CYS A 102 -4.83 -0.54 0.58
N ASN A 103 -5.66 -0.31 -0.44
CA ASN A 103 -5.26 0.23 -1.74
C ASN A 103 -6.30 1.23 -2.30
N PRO A 104 -6.57 2.35 -1.60
CA PRO A 104 -7.71 3.23 -1.90
C PRO A 104 -7.56 4.02 -3.20
N LEU A 105 -6.34 4.10 -3.74
CA LEU A 105 -6.11 4.76 -5.03
C LEU A 105 -6.33 3.83 -6.23
N ALA A 106 -6.47 2.53 -6.01
CA ALA A 106 -6.84 1.61 -7.08
C ALA A 106 -8.32 1.77 -7.43
N ASP A 107 -8.60 1.67 -8.73
CA ASP A 107 -9.97 1.67 -9.25
C ASP A 107 -10.55 0.26 -9.17
N VAL A 108 -11.03 -0.09 -7.97
CA VAL A 108 -11.61 -1.40 -7.66
C VAL A 108 -13.05 -1.19 -7.24
N THR A 109 -13.99 -1.84 -7.93
CA THR A 109 -15.42 -1.81 -7.58
C THR A 109 -15.94 -3.23 -7.42
N LEU A 110 -16.91 -3.41 -6.51
CA LEU A 110 -17.57 -4.71 -6.32
C LEU A 110 -18.24 -5.19 -7.61
N GLU A 111 -18.80 -4.28 -8.40
CA GLU A 111 -19.42 -4.57 -9.70
C GLU A 111 -18.40 -5.16 -10.70
N SER A 112 -17.25 -4.52 -10.88
CA SER A 112 -16.18 -4.99 -11.77
C SER A 112 -15.65 -6.36 -11.36
N ILE A 113 -15.47 -6.57 -10.05
CA ILE A 113 -15.01 -7.85 -9.51
C ILE A 113 -16.08 -8.93 -9.68
N SER A 114 -17.36 -8.60 -9.45
CA SER A 114 -18.47 -9.52 -9.64
C SER A 114 -18.61 -9.95 -11.10
N GLN A 115 -18.48 -9.01 -12.05
CA GLN A 115 -18.52 -9.31 -13.48
C GLN A 115 -17.40 -10.26 -13.90
N GLN A 116 -16.17 -10.06 -13.41
CA GLN A 116 -15.05 -10.97 -13.68
C GLN A 116 -15.31 -12.38 -13.11
N ILE A 117 -15.95 -12.48 -11.95
CA ILE A 117 -16.35 -13.76 -11.35
C ILE A 117 -17.46 -14.42 -12.18
N ASP A 118 -18.41 -13.64 -12.68
CA ASP A 118 -19.49 -14.14 -13.55
C ASP A 118 -18.93 -14.69 -14.86
N ASP A 119 -17.93 -14.03 -15.45
CA ASP A 119 -17.23 -14.53 -16.64
C ASP A 119 -16.56 -15.89 -16.39
N VAL A 120 -15.98 -16.10 -15.21
CA VAL A 120 -15.39 -17.39 -14.80
C VAL A 120 -16.48 -18.43 -14.55
N ALA A 121 -17.59 -18.05 -13.90
CA ALA A 121 -18.74 -18.92 -13.67
C ALA A 121 -19.36 -19.40 -15.00
N GLU A 122 -19.47 -18.54 -16.01
CA GLU A 122 -19.96 -18.92 -17.34
C GLU A 122 -19.02 -19.89 -18.05
N LYS A 123 -17.70 -19.79 -17.87
CA LYS A 123 -16.75 -20.81 -18.35
C LYS A 123 -16.97 -22.14 -17.64
N ALA A 124 -17.19 -22.13 -16.32
CA ALA A 124 -17.50 -23.34 -15.55
C ALA A 124 -18.82 -23.97 -16.00
N LYS A 125 -19.87 -23.19 -16.27
CA LYS A 125 -21.13 -23.67 -16.85
C LYS A 125 -20.93 -24.31 -18.23
N LYS A 126 -20.09 -23.73 -19.09
CA LYS A 126 -19.74 -24.35 -20.39
C LYS A 126 -19.06 -25.70 -20.21
N MET A 127 -18.10 -25.80 -19.29
CA MET A 127 -17.45 -27.08 -18.96
C MET A 127 -18.44 -28.10 -18.38
N LEU A 128 -19.32 -27.66 -17.49
CA LEU A 128 -20.34 -28.51 -16.89
C LEU A 128 -21.34 -29.02 -17.94
N ARG A 129 -21.72 -28.19 -18.92
CA ARG A 129 -22.62 -28.58 -20.02
C ARG A 129 -22.05 -29.72 -20.88
N ILE A 130 -20.72 -29.77 -21.05
CA ILE A 130 -20.06 -30.87 -21.78
C ILE A 130 -20.25 -32.21 -21.02
N LYS A 131 -20.18 -32.16 -19.69
CA LYS A 131 -20.30 -33.35 -18.83
C LYS A 131 -21.75 -33.75 -18.56
N ASN A 132 -22.63 -32.78 -18.32
CA ASN A 132 -24.04 -32.97 -18.01
C ASN A 132 -24.87 -31.79 -18.56
N PRO A 133 -25.44 -31.91 -19.77
CA PRO A 133 -26.22 -30.85 -20.40
C PRO A 133 -27.50 -30.46 -19.65
N SER A 134 -28.03 -31.36 -18.82
CA SER A 134 -29.26 -31.19 -18.04
C SER A 134 -29.01 -30.73 -16.60
N HIS A 135 -27.77 -30.36 -16.25
CA HIS A 135 -27.41 -30.05 -14.88
C HIS A 135 -28.19 -28.83 -14.31
N PRO A 136 -28.76 -28.90 -13.09
CA PRO A 136 -29.52 -27.80 -12.48
C PRO A 136 -28.76 -26.47 -12.41
N SER A 137 -27.47 -26.51 -12.04
CA SER A 137 -26.56 -25.35 -12.00
C SER A 137 -26.44 -24.56 -13.31
N LEU A 138 -26.84 -25.10 -14.46
CA LEU A 138 -26.89 -24.36 -15.73
C LEU A 138 -28.03 -23.35 -15.79
N ARG A 139 -29.08 -23.55 -14.97
CA ARG A 139 -30.28 -22.71 -14.90
C ARG A 139 -30.29 -21.80 -13.67
N VAL A 140 -29.30 -21.91 -12.79
CA VAL A 140 -29.16 -21.06 -11.61
C VAL A 140 -28.90 -19.63 -12.08
N THR A 141 -29.89 -18.76 -11.91
CA THR A 141 -29.80 -17.32 -12.16
C THR A 141 -29.56 -16.53 -10.86
N ASN A 142 -30.01 -17.07 -9.73
CA ASN A 142 -29.84 -16.48 -8.40
C ASN A 142 -29.13 -17.47 -7.46
N SER A 143 -28.24 -16.95 -6.61
CA SER A 143 -27.40 -17.71 -5.68
C SER A 143 -28.15 -18.54 -4.62
N ASP A 144 -29.48 -18.45 -4.55
CA ASP A 144 -30.30 -19.10 -3.52
C ASP A 144 -30.75 -20.53 -3.88
N CYS A 145 -30.62 -20.93 -5.15
CA CYS A 145 -30.98 -22.28 -5.59
C CYS A 145 -29.80 -23.24 -5.41
N MET A 146 -29.80 -23.96 -4.27
CA MET A 146 -28.78 -24.96 -3.96
C MET A 146 -29.10 -26.31 -4.60
N THR A 147 -28.07 -26.98 -5.09
CA THR A 147 -28.17 -28.36 -5.60
C THR A 147 -28.08 -29.31 -4.42
N GLU A 148 -29.12 -30.08 -4.12
CA GLU A 148 -29.10 -31.01 -2.96
C GLU A 148 -28.31 -32.29 -3.23
N ASP A 149 -28.29 -32.75 -4.49
CA ASP A 149 -27.64 -34.01 -4.86
C ASP A 149 -26.11 -33.91 -4.85
N PHE A 150 -25.48 -34.77 -4.06
CA PHE A 150 -24.03 -34.77 -3.85
C PHE A 150 -23.22 -35.06 -5.13
N GLU A 151 -23.74 -35.91 -6.03
CA GLU A 151 -23.07 -36.22 -7.29
C GLU A 151 -23.07 -35.00 -8.22
N LEU A 152 -24.20 -34.29 -8.30
CA LEU A 152 -24.33 -33.06 -9.07
C LEU A 152 -23.41 -31.96 -8.51
N GLN A 153 -23.38 -31.77 -7.18
CA GLN A 153 -22.43 -30.85 -6.55
C GLN A 153 -20.97 -31.21 -6.90
N ARG A 154 -20.62 -32.50 -6.93
CA ARG A 154 -19.28 -32.97 -7.32
C ARG A 154 -18.94 -32.67 -8.77
N GLN A 155 -19.92 -32.73 -9.68
CA GLN A 155 -19.75 -32.35 -11.08
C GLN A 155 -19.44 -30.85 -11.23
N VAL A 156 -20.07 -30.00 -10.41
CA VAL A 156 -19.76 -28.56 -10.35
C VAL A 156 -18.32 -28.32 -9.91
N LEU A 157 -17.88 -28.94 -8.82
CA LEU A 157 -16.50 -28.81 -8.33
C LEU A 157 -15.47 -29.28 -9.37
N TRP A 158 -15.76 -30.38 -10.07
CA TRP A 158 -14.92 -30.87 -11.16
C TRP A 158 -14.82 -29.84 -12.30
N ALA A 159 -15.96 -29.30 -12.75
CA ALA A 159 -15.98 -28.32 -13.84
C ALA A 159 -15.24 -27.03 -13.46
N LEU A 160 -15.39 -26.61 -12.20
CA LEU A 160 -14.70 -25.44 -11.66
C LEU A 160 -13.19 -25.67 -11.57
N ASN A 161 -12.74 -26.82 -11.09
CA ASN A 161 -11.31 -27.16 -11.03
C ASN A 161 -10.66 -27.16 -12.42
N ALA A 162 -11.33 -27.74 -13.42
CA ALA A 162 -10.85 -27.73 -14.80
C ALA A 162 -10.70 -26.29 -15.33
N VAL A 163 -11.68 -25.42 -15.06
CA VAL A 163 -11.59 -24.02 -15.50
C VAL A 163 -10.53 -23.24 -14.74
N LEU A 164 -10.51 -23.28 -13.42
CA LEU A 164 -9.59 -22.48 -12.61
C LEU A 164 -8.14 -22.93 -12.81
N TYR A 165 -7.86 -24.21 -12.71
CA TYR A 165 -6.48 -24.71 -12.63
C TYR A 165 -5.91 -25.17 -13.96
N GLU A 166 -6.74 -25.72 -14.87
CA GLU A 166 -6.26 -26.22 -16.17
C GLU A 166 -6.38 -25.15 -17.27
N GLN A 167 -7.48 -24.41 -17.33
CA GLN A 167 -7.67 -23.39 -18.39
C GLN A 167 -7.12 -22.03 -18.00
N LEU A 168 -7.48 -21.53 -16.80
CA LEU A 168 -7.10 -20.20 -16.34
C LEU A 168 -5.77 -20.18 -15.61
N GLN A 169 -5.27 -21.34 -15.15
CA GLN A 169 -3.97 -21.49 -14.49
C GLN A 169 -3.86 -20.68 -13.19
N TYR A 170 -4.94 -20.63 -12.41
CA TYR A 170 -4.88 -20.11 -11.04
C TYR A 170 -3.91 -20.94 -10.21
N LYS A 171 -3.12 -20.28 -9.36
CA LYS A 171 -2.15 -20.96 -8.49
C LYS A 171 -1.85 -20.19 -7.20
N GLY A 172 -1.40 -20.95 -6.20
CA GLY A 172 -0.77 -20.38 -5.01
C GLY A 172 0.58 -19.73 -5.31
N ASN A 173 0.91 -18.63 -4.62
CA ASN A 173 2.22 -17.99 -4.71
C ASN A 173 3.18 -18.50 -3.62
N GLU A 174 3.79 -19.65 -3.84
CA GLU A 174 4.74 -20.21 -2.86
C GLU A 174 6.09 -19.45 -2.85
N CYS A 175 6.54 -18.99 -4.02
CA CYS A 175 7.84 -18.32 -4.18
C CYS A 175 7.87 -16.93 -3.54
N ASP A 176 6.74 -16.21 -3.55
CA ASP A 176 6.60 -14.86 -3.03
C ASP A 176 5.31 -14.74 -2.21
N TYR A 177 5.20 -15.60 -1.19
CA TYR A 177 4.00 -15.76 -0.37
C TYR A 177 3.58 -14.47 0.34
N TYR A 178 4.56 -13.71 0.85
CA TYR A 178 4.34 -12.48 1.61
C TYR A 178 4.15 -11.23 0.74
N ASN A 179 3.89 -11.39 -0.56
CA ASN A 179 3.51 -10.28 -1.42
C ASN A 179 2.08 -9.81 -1.10
N PRO A 180 1.86 -8.52 -0.76
CA PRO A 180 0.52 -8.01 -0.44
C PRO A 180 -0.47 -8.15 -1.61
N LEU A 181 0.02 -8.15 -2.86
CA LEU A 181 -0.81 -8.34 -4.05
C LEU A 181 -1.47 -9.73 -4.10
N ASN A 182 -1.01 -10.70 -3.30
CA ASN A 182 -1.66 -12.01 -3.22
C ASN A 182 -2.93 -11.99 -2.35
N SER A 183 -3.14 -10.93 -1.55
CA SER A 183 -4.32 -10.78 -0.67
C SER A 183 -5.41 -9.89 -1.27
N TYR A 184 -5.06 -9.04 -2.25
CA TYR A 184 -5.98 -8.14 -2.93
C TYR A 184 -6.77 -8.88 -4.01
N ILE A 185 -8.09 -9.02 -3.86
CA ILE A 185 -8.93 -9.83 -4.75
C ILE A 185 -8.84 -9.38 -6.21
N HIS A 186 -8.73 -8.07 -6.47
CA HIS A 186 -8.56 -7.56 -7.84
C HIS A 186 -7.25 -8.02 -8.47
N GLN A 187 -6.17 -8.09 -7.68
CA GLN A 187 -4.88 -8.59 -8.13
C GLN A 187 -4.86 -10.11 -8.27
N VAL A 188 -5.58 -10.83 -7.41
CA VAL A 188 -5.72 -12.28 -7.51
C VAL A 188 -6.44 -12.66 -8.80
N LEU A 189 -7.50 -11.96 -9.19
CA LEU A 189 -8.18 -12.17 -10.48
C LEU A 189 -7.27 -11.82 -11.67
N LEU A 190 -6.57 -10.69 -11.61
CA LEU A 190 -5.70 -10.21 -12.69
C LEU A 190 -4.47 -11.12 -12.90
N ARG A 191 -3.76 -11.43 -11.81
CA ARG A 191 -2.51 -12.22 -11.82
C ARG A 191 -2.75 -13.72 -11.74
N ARG A 192 -3.99 -14.13 -11.43
CA ARG A 192 -4.41 -15.53 -11.18
C ARG A 192 -3.54 -16.22 -10.13
N THR A 193 -3.08 -15.43 -9.17
CA THR A 193 -2.07 -15.82 -8.20
C THR A 193 -2.45 -15.27 -6.84
N GLY A 194 -2.52 -16.11 -5.81
CA GLY A 194 -3.00 -15.71 -4.48
C GLY A 194 -2.43 -16.55 -3.33
N ILE A 195 -2.90 -16.24 -2.12
CA ILE A 195 -2.68 -17.01 -0.88
C ILE A 195 -3.92 -17.85 -0.53
N PRO A 196 -3.82 -18.83 0.41
CA PRO A 196 -4.92 -19.75 0.70
C PRO A 196 -6.28 -19.08 0.92
N ILE A 197 -6.34 -18.05 1.76
CA ILE A 197 -7.60 -17.36 2.04
C ILE A 197 -8.22 -16.68 0.80
N SER A 198 -7.41 -16.01 -0.01
CA SER A 198 -7.88 -15.28 -1.19
C SER A 198 -8.41 -16.22 -2.28
N LEU A 199 -7.73 -17.35 -2.50
CA LEU A 199 -8.15 -18.37 -3.46
C LEU A 199 -9.39 -19.11 -2.96
N SER A 200 -9.48 -19.37 -1.66
CA SER A 200 -10.67 -19.99 -1.05
C SER A 200 -11.90 -19.07 -1.13
N ILE A 201 -11.75 -17.75 -0.96
CA ILE A 201 -12.85 -16.79 -1.16
C ILE A 201 -13.33 -16.82 -2.62
N LEU A 202 -12.41 -16.79 -3.59
CA LEU A 202 -12.76 -16.91 -5.00
C LEU A 202 -13.50 -18.23 -5.28
N TYR A 203 -12.95 -19.33 -4.77
CA TYR A 203 -13.49 -20.67 -4.98
C TYR A 203 -14.91 -20.82 -4.41
N MET A 204 -15.11 -20.48 -3.14
CA MET A 204 -16.43 -20.60 -2.49
C MET A 204 -17.47 -19.63 -3.07
N THR A 205 -17.04 -18.49 -3.61
CA THR A 205 -17.93 -17.56 -4.30
C THR A 205 -18.40 -18.15 -5.63
N LEU A 206 -17.49 -18.76 -6.40
CA LEU A 206 -17.81 -19.42 -7.67
C LEU A 206 -18.69 -20.65 -7.46
N THR A 207 -18.40 -21.49 -6.48
CA THR A 207 -19.25 -22.66 -6.18
C THR A 207 -20.65 -22.25 -5.75
N ARG A 208 -20.77 -21.22 -4.90
CA ARG A 208 -22.08 -20.70 -4.47
C ARG A 208 -22.91 -20.20 -5.67
N LYS A 209 -22.29 -19.46 -6.61
CA LYS A 209 -22.94 -19.05 -7.87
C LYS A 209 -23.37 -20.22 -8.76
N LEU A 210 -22.74 -21.38 -8.60
CA LEU A 210 -23.08 -22.62 -9.29
C LEU A 210 -23.97 -23.56 -8.45
N GLY A 211 -24.54 -23.06 -7.34
CA GLY A 211 -25.47 -23.81 -6.49
C GLY A 211 -24.84 -24.80 -5.52
N VAL A 212 -23.55 -24.64 -5.18
CA VAL A 212 -22.83 -25.48 -4.21
C VAL A 212 -22.32 -24.62 -3.05
N GLN A 213 -22.83 -24.89 -1.85
CA GLN A 213 -22.46 -24.18 -0.64
C GLN A 213 -21.22 -24.81 0.00
N LEU A 214 -20.18 -23.99 0.16
CA LEU A 214 -18.96 -24.31 0.90
C LEU A 214 -18.81 -23.35 2.07
N GLU A 215 -18.24 -23.84 3.17
CA GLU A 215 -18.05 -23.06 4.39
C GLU A 215 -16.55 -22.85 4.66
N PRO A 216 -16.12 -21.63 5.00
CA PRO A 216 -14.71 -21.34 5.28
C PRO A 216 -14.26 -21.95 6.61
N VAL A 217 -13.04 -22.49 6.64
CA VAL A 217 -12.42 -23.11 7.82
C VAL A 217 -11.02 -22.54 8.03
N ASN A 218 -10.76 -22.04 9.23
CA ASN A 218 -9.52 -21.34 9.56
C ASN A 218 -8.53 -22.25 10.29
N PHE A 219 -7.50 -22.70 9.58
CA PHE A 219 -6.41 -23.47 10.17
C PHE A 219 -5.18 -22.58 10.46
N PRO A 220 -4.28 -23.03 11.37
CA PRO A 220 -2.96 -22.44 11.48
C PRO A 220 -2.21 -22.59 10.15
N ASN A 221 -1.57 -21.52 9.68
CA ASN A 221 -0.78 -21.47 8.44
C ASN A 221 -1.49 -21.82 7.12
N HIS A 222 -2.75 -22.27 7.15
CA HIS A 222 -3.53 -22.61 5.96
C HIS A 222 -4.99 -22.16 6.06
N PHE A 223 -5.72 -22.16 4.95
CA PHE A 223 -7.13 -21.81 4.93
C PHE A 223 -7.88 -22.72 3.95
N LEU A 224 -8.86 -23.45 4.46
CA LEU A 224 -9.58 -24.47 3.71
C LEU A 224 -11.06 -24.12 3.63
N LEU A 225 -11.77 -24.85 2.78
CA LEU A 225 -13.23 -24.85 2.76
C LEU A 225 -13.72 -26.22 3.20
N ARG A 226 -14.83 -26.33 3.92
CA ARG A 226 -15.50 -27.61 4.19
C ARG A 226 -16.77 -27.73 3.37
N TRP A 227 -17.04 -28.97 2.97
CA TRP A 227 -18.13 -29.37 2.10
C TRP A 227 -18.88 -30.53 2.74
N CYS A 228 -20.14 -30.32 3.09
CA CYS A 228 -20.97 -31.33 3.77
C CYS A 228 -21.42 -32.42 2.78
N GLN A 229 -21.22 -33.70 3.12
CA GLN A 229 -21.51 -34.84 2.23
C GLN A 229 -22.84 -35.57 2.53
N GLY A 230 -23.57 -35.19 3.59
CA GLY A 230 -24.76 -35.92 4.06
C GLY A 230 -25.81 -35.04 4.76
N PRO A 231 -26.86 -35.62 5.36
CA PRO A 231 -27.86 -34.86 6.12
C PRO A 231 -27.21 -34.26 7.36
N ARG A 232 -26.87 -32.96 7.29
CA ARG A 232 -26.31 -32.08 8.34
C ARG A 232 -25.93 -32.81 9.65
N GLY A 233 -24.85 -33.57 9.60
CA GLY A 233 -24.16 -34.03 10.80
C GLY A 233 -23.17 -32.96 11.28
N GLU A 234 -22.83 -33.00 12.56
CA GLU A 234 -21.84 -32.09 13.17
C GLU A 234 -20.45 -32.75 13.30
N ASP A 235 -20.28 -34.00 12.87
CA ASP A 235 -19.01 -34.71 12.99
C ASP A 235 -18.03 -34.24 11.89
N ILE A 236 -16.75 -34.12 12.24
CA ILE A 236 -15.66 -33.77 11.32
C ILE A 236 -15.56 -34.75 10.13
N TYR A 237 -16.03 -36.00 10.31
CA TYR A 237 -16.02 -37.03 9.26
C TYR A 237 -17.17 -36.88 8.26
N ASP A 238 -18.17 -36.01 8.52
CA ASP A 238 -19.27 -35.71 7.60
C ASP A 238 -18.87 -34.69 6.52
N PHE A 239 -17.65 -34.15 6.62
CA PHE A 239 -17.14 -33.11 5.74
C PHE A 239 -15.93 -33.57 4.91
N VAL A 240 -15.90 -33.12 3.66
CA VAL A 240 -14.69 -33.06 2.85
C VAL A 240 -14.14 -31.65 2.87
N TYR A 241 -12.83 -31.55 3.04
CA TYR A 241 -12.12 -30.28 3.04
C TYR A 241 -11.51 -30.03 1.66
N ILE A 242 -11.65 -28.81 1.16
CA ILE A 242 -11.19 -28.40 -0.16
C ILE A 242 -10.07 -27.39 0.02
N ASP A 243 -8.92 -27.72 -0.57
CA ASP A 243 -7.75 -26.84 -0.64
C ASP A 243 -7.72 -26.10 -1.99
N ALA A 244 -8.24 -24.87 -2.01
CA ALA A 244 -8.19 -24.02 -3.20
C ALA A 244 -6.76 -23.57 -3.57
N PHE A 245 -5.85 -23.51 -2.61
CA PHE A 245 -4.43 -23.22 -2.86
C PHE A 245 -3.74 -24.42 -3.53
N GLY A 246 -4.04 -25.62 -3.02
CA GLY A 246 -3.64 -26.93 -3.54
C GLY A 246 -4.44 -27.43 -4.74
N LYS A 247 -4.91 -26.52 -5.61
CA LYS A 247 -5.64 -26.84 -6.86
C LYS A 247 -6.97 -27.57 -6.67
N GLY A 248 -7.73 -27.21 -5.63
CA GLY A 248 -9.04 -27.78 -5.33
C GLY A 248 -8.97 -29.23 -4.85
N LYS A 249 -7.85 -29.63 -4.25
CA LYS A 249 -7.66 -30.98 -3.69
C LYS A 249 -8.69 -31.22 -2.59
N GLN A 250 -9.35 -32.37 -2.65
CA GLN A 250 -10.27 -32.84 -1.62
C GLN A 250 -9.51 -33.66 -0.58
N LEU A 251 -9.77 -33.37 0.69
CA LEU A 251 -9.02 -33.87 1.84
C LEU A 251 -10.00 -34.38 2.90
N THR A 252 -9.63 -35.49 3.53
CA THR A 252 -10.21 -35.94 4.80
C THR A 252 -9.63 -35.13 5.97
N ALA A 253 -10.29 -35.17 7.14
CA ALA A 253 -9.80 -34.48 8.34
C ALA A 253 -8.33 -34.85 8.67
N LYS A 254 -7.96 -36.13 8.55
CA LYS A 254 -6.59 -36.61 8.79
C LYS A 254 -5.58 -36.06 7.77
N GLU A 255 -5.99 -35.89 6.52
CA GLU A 255 -5.12 -35.31 5.49
C GLU A 255 -4.94 -33.79 5.68
N CYS A 256 -5.89 -33.10 6.30
CA CYS A 256 -5.73 -31.71 6.71
C CYS A 256 -4.59 -31.57 7.72
N GLU A 257 -4.52 -32.42 8.74
CA GLU A 257 -3.42 -32.40 9.74
C GLU A 257 -2.06 -32.61 9.09
N TYR A 258 -1.97 -33.53 8.13
CA TYR A 258 -0.74 -33.76 7.38
C TYR A 258 -0.31 -32.53 6.57
N LEU A 259 -1.27 -31.87 5.92
CA LEU A 259 -1.02 -30.65 5.15
C LEU A 259 -0.57 -29.48 6.03
N ILE A 260 -1.17 -29.35 7.22
CA ILE A 260 -0.87 -28.28 8.18
C ILE A 260 0.43 -28.57 8.95
N GLY A 261 0.82 -29.83 9.08
CA GLY A 261 2.04 -30.29 9.76
C GLY A 261 1.92 -30.45 11.28
N HIS A 262 0.71 -30.37 11.83
CA HIS A 262 0.45 -30.43 13.27
C HIS A 262 -0.96 -31.00 13.54
N GLN A 263 -1.15 -31.68 14.67
CA GLN A 263 -2.49 -32.05 15.14
C GLN A 263 -3.23 -30.82 15.66
N VAL A 264 -4.54 -30.76 15.42
CA VAL A 264 -5.40 -29.63 15.80
C VAL A 264 -6.64 -30.13 16.53
N THR A 265 -7.22 -29.29 17.39
CA THR A 265 -8.46 -29.61 18.10
C THR A 265 -9.67 -29.57 17.17
N ALA A 266 -10.76 -30.22 17.57
CA ALA A 266 -12.01 -30.27 16.80
C ALA A 266 -12.52 -28.87 16.41
N ASP A 267 -12.30 -27.85 17.25
CA ASP A 267 -12.72 -26.47 17.00
C ASP A 267 -12.13 -25.87 15.71
N TYR A 268 -10.95 -26.30 15.29
CA TYR A 268 -10.32 -25.82 14.05
C TYR A 268 -11.03 -26.29 12.78
N TYR A 269 -11.89 -27.32 12.88
CA TYR A 269 -12.66 -27.86 11.76
C TYR A 269 -14.02 -27.18 11.59
N SER A 270 -14.37 -26.27 12.51
CA SER A 270 -15.61 -25.51 12.49
C SER A 270 -15.60 -24.45 11.39
N ALA A 271 -16.78 -24.18 10.83
CA ALA A 271 -16.96 -23.04 9.94
C ALA A 271 -16.74 -21.75 10.72
N ILE A 272 -16.13 -20.77 10.06
CA ILE A 272 -15.95 -19.43 10.61
C ILE A 272 -16.88 -18.43 9.93
N SER A 273 -17.21 -17.36 10.65
CA SER A 273 -18.02 -16.25 10.15
C SER A 273 -17.28 -15.42 9.11
N THR A 274 -18.02 -14.64 8.32
CA THR A 274 -17.43 -13.68 7.37
C THR A 274 -16.52 -12.67 8.09
N THR A 275 -16.91 -12.19 9.28
CA THR A 275 -16.06 -11.33 10.12
C THR A 275 -14.71 -11.96 10.44
N GLU A 276 -14.67 -13.24 10.81
CA GLU A 276 -13.42 -13.97 11.06
C GLU A 276 -12.59 -14.16 9.79
N VAL A 277 -13.22 -14.35 8.62
CA VAL A 277 -12.52 -14.36 7.32
C VAL A 277 -11.81 -13.03 7.10
N LEU A 278 -12.50 -11.90 7.33
CA LEU A 278 -11.90 -10.57 7.20
C LEU A 278 -10.76 -10.35 8.18
N LEU A 279 -10.92 -10.71 9.45
CA LEU A 279 -9.85 -10.63 10.44
C LEU A 279 -8.62 -11.45 10.02
N ARG A 280 -8.83 -12.63 9.42
CA ARG A 280 -7.74 -13.46 8.89
C ARG A 280 -7.05 -12.80 7.68
N MET A 281 -7.81 -12.20 6.76
CA MET A 281 -7.25 -11.44 5.62
C MET A 281 -6.40 -10.26 6.09
N VAL A 282 -6.95 -9.45 6.99
CA VAL A 282 -6.29 -8.27 7.54
C VAL A 282 -5.07 -8.68 8.37
N GLY A 283 -5.16 -9.74 9.17
CA GLY A 283 -4.04 -10.30 9.90
C GLY A 283 -2.89 -10.76 9.00
N ASN A 284 -3.19 -11.31 7.81
CA ASN A 284 -2.16 -11.63 6.82
C ASN A 284 -1.45 -10.38 6.30
N LEU A 285 -2.20 -9.32 5.95
CA LEU A 285 -1.64 -8.03 5.52
C LEU A 285 -0.81 -7.36 6.64
N LEU A 286 -1.28 -7.43 7.88
CA LEU A 286 -0.57 -6.92 9.07
C LEU A 286 0.78 -7.62 9.24
N ASN A 287 0.80 -8.95 9.09
CA ASN A 287 2.04 -9.72 9.18
C ASN A 287 3.01 -9.41 8.04
N ILE A 288 2.52 -9.10 6.84
CA ILE A 288 3.34 -8.63 5.72
C ILE A 288 3.94 -7.26 6.07
N GLY A 289 3.13 -6.31 6.55
CA GLY A 289 3.59 -4.99 6.98
C GLY A 289 4.68 -5.06 8.06
N LYS A 290 4.51 -5.94 9.07
CA LYS A 290 5.50 -6.18 10.13
C LYS A 290 6.84 -6.75 9.62
N ARG A 291 6.80 -7.58 8.58
CA ARG A 291 7.99 -8.23 8.00
C ARG A 291 8.76 -7.33 7.05
N GLY A 292 8.14 -6.28 6.54
CA GLY A 292 8.77 -5.37 5.59
C GLY A 292 10.03 -4.73 6.15
N GLU A 293 11.03 -4.52 5.29
CA GLU A 293 12.36 -3.99 5.64
C GLU A 293 12.35 -2.47 5.96
N GLY A 294 11.34 -1.97 6.67
CA GLY A 294 11.27 -0.57 7.11
C GLY A 294 11.14 0.45 5.97
N ASN A 295 10.60 0.07 4.82
CA ASN A 295 10.26 1.04 3.76
C ASN A 295 8.87 1.68 4.01
N GLU A 296 8.63 2.87 3.44
CA GLU A 296 7.40 3.65 3.64
C GLU A 296 6.14 2.84 3.31
N LYS A 297 6.18 2.03 2.24
CA LYS A 297 5.04 1.22 1.80
C LYS A 297 4.70 0.13 2.82
N SER A 298 5.70 -0.50 3.43
CA SER A 298 5.52 -1.50 4.47
C SER A 298 4.93 -0.91 5.75
N TYR A 299 5.38 0.29 6.15
CA TYR A 299 4.79 1.01 7.29
C TYR A 299 3.37 1.49 7.02
N GLN A 300 3.10 1.97 5.80
CA GLN A 300 1.75 2.35 5.39
C GLN A 300 0.81 1.14 5.43
N LEU A 301 1.24 0.00 4.87
CA LEU A 301 0.47 -1.24 4.93
C LEU A 301 0.24 -1.71 6.38
N LEU A 302 1.27 -1.64 7.22
CA LEU A 302 1.17 -1.98 8.65
C LEU A 302 0.14 -1.08 9.36
N ARG A 303 0.19 0.23 9.13
CA ARG A 303 -0.77 1.18 9.68
C ARG A 303 -2.19 0.89 9.22
N ASP A 304 -2.40 0.77 7.91
CA ASP A 304 -3.73 0.60 7.33
C ASP A 304 -4.34 -0.74 7.75
N SER A 305 -3.57 -1.82 7.73
CA SER A 305 -4.04 -3.13 8.20
C SER A 305 -4.32 -3.16 9.71
N LEU A 306 -3.54 -2.45 10.54
CA LEU A 306 -3.79 -2.36 11.97
C LEU A 306 -5.09 -1.59 12.28
N ASP A 307 -5.28 -0.45 11.62
CA ASP A 307 -6.48 0.37 11.76
C ASP A 307 -7.75 -0.38 11.32
N LEU A 308 -7.65 -1.10 10.20
CA LEU A 308 -8.71 -1.96 9.71
C LEU A 308 -9.01 -3.12 10.68
N TYR A 309 -7.97 -3.75 11.26
CA TYR A 309 -8.14 -4.83 12.22
C TYR A 309 -8.89 -4.35 13.46
N LEU A 310 -8.48 -3.21 14.03
CA LEU A 310 -9.11 -2.62 15.21
C LEU A 310 -10.50 -2.07 14.92
N THR A 311 -10.80 -1.70 13.66
CA THR A 311 -12.17 -1.37 13.26
C THR A 311 -13.08 -2.60 13.29
N ILE A 312 -12.59 -3.77 12.88
CA ILE A 312 -13.36 -5.02 12.87
C ILE A 312 -13.44 -5.64 14.27
N ASN A 313 -12.35 -5.58 15.04
CA ASN A 313 -12.25 -6.13 16.41
C ASN A 313 -11.58 -5.12 17.36
N PRO A 314 -12.35 -4.16 17.91
CA PRO A 314 -11.82 -3.05 18.71
C PRO A 314 -11.26 -3.47 20.07
N ASP A 315 -11.70 -4.62 20.61
CA ASP A 315 -11.32 -5.07 21.95
C ASP A 315 -10.01 -5.88 21.97
N ASN A 316 -9.30 -5.96 20.84
CA ASN A 316 -8.05 -6.72 20.77
C ASN A 316 -6.90 -6.00 21.48
N VAL A 317 -6.67 -6.33 22.76
CA VAL A 317 -5.65 -5.72 23.62
C VAL A 317 -4.25 -5.78 23.00
N GLN A 318 -3.86 -6.90 22.37
CA GLN A 318 -2.54 -7.03 21.75
C GLN A 318 -2.33 -6.01 20.63
N TYR A 319 -3.35 -5.78 19.80
CA TYR A 319 -3.25 -4.82 18.70
C TYR A 319 -3.53 -3.39 19.12
N LEU A 320 -4.29 -3.14 20.19
CA LEU A 320 -4.34 -1.84 20.85
C LEU A 320 -2.96 -1.46 21.40
N LEU A 321 -2.28 -2.40 22.06
CA LEU A 321 -0.90 -2.21 22.51
C LEU A 321 0.06 -2.02 21.35
N LEU A 322 -0.09 -2.76 20.26
CA LEU A 322 0.71 -2.55 19.05
C LEU A 322 0.42 -1.19 18.41
N GLN A 323 -0.83 -0.71 18.41
CA GLN A 323 -1.19 0.61 17.90
C GLN A 323 -0.62 1.71 18.79
N ALA A 324 -0.75 1.59 20.11
CA ALA A 324 -0.12 2.49 21.06
C ALA A 324 1.40 2.47 20.89
N PHE A 325 2.00 1.29 20.78
CA PHE A 325 3.42 1.13 20.53
C PHE A 325 3.81 1.69 19.17
N PHE A 326 3.00 1.56 18.12
CA PHE A 326 3.25 2.12 16.79
C PHE A 326 3.06 3.63 16.74
N ILE A 327 2.16 4.20 17.54
CA ILE A 327 2.06 5.65 17.76
C ILE A 327 3.30 6.13 18.51
N ILE A 328 3.68 5.42 19.57
CA ILE A 328 4.88 5.68 20.39
C ILE A 328 6.16 5.43 19.59
N ILE A 329 6.19 4.46 18.67
CA ILE A 329 7.29 4.09 17.78
C ILE A 329 7.29 4.96 16.55
N LEU A 330 6.17 5.43 16.03
CA LEU A 330 6.21 6.56 15.12
C LEU A 330 6.87 7.69 15.91
N ASP A 331 6.46 8.00 17.13
CA ASP A 331 7.11 8.99 18.01
C ASP A 331 8.59 8.65 18.34
N LEU A 332 8.99 7.38 18.41
CA LEU A 332 10.34 6.93 18.82
C LEU A 332 11.27 6.54 17.67
N ILE A 333 10.77 6.08 16.52
CA ILE A 333 11.44 5.99 15.21
C ILE A 333 11.50 7.37 14.57
N LEU A 334 10.54 8.25 14.88
CA LEU A 334 10.74 9.67 14.74
C LEU A 334 11.98 10.13 15.53
N ASN A 335 12.33 9.45 16.64
CA ASN A 335 13.58 9.69 17.41
C ASN A 335 14.77 8.79 17.04
N ASN A 336 14.60 7.60 16.45
CA ASN A 336 15.68 6.64 16.22
C ASN A 336 15.34 5.68 15.06
N SER A 337 16.01 5.90 13.92
CA SER A 337 16.29 4.88 12.89
C SER A 337 15.30 4.70 11.71
N VAL A 338 14.52 5.73 11.36
CA VAL A 338 14.22 6.17 9.97
C VAL A 338 14.35 7.71 9.94
N GLY A 339 15.41 8.18 10.61
CA GLY A 339 15.46 9.44 11.33
C GLY A 339 15.89 10.67 10.54
N TYR A 340 15.65 10.77 9.22
CA TYR A 340 15.97 12.04 8.54
C TYR A 340 14.73 12.86 8.17
N LEU A 341 13.82 12.29 7.38
CA LEU A 341 12.56 12.96 7.00
C LEU A 341 11.70 13.32 8.23
N VAL A 342 11.84 12.46 9.23
CA VAL A 342 10.99 12.37 10.40
C VAL A 342 11.62 13.12 11.58
N GLN A 343 12.95 13.13 11.75
CA GLN A 343 13.63 13.97 12.74
C GLN A 343 13.49 15.46 12.45
N HIS A 344 13.51 15.89 11.18
CA HIS A 344 13.21 17.30 10.86
C HIS A 344 11.74 17.66 11.16
N THR A 345 10.83 16.69 11.02
CA THR A 345 9.42 16.86 11.42
C THR A 345 9.25 16.82 12.94
N LEU A 346 10.11 16.08 13.67
CA LEU A 346 10.11 16.04 15.14
C LEU A 346 10.87 17.19 15.80
N GLU A 347 11.92 17.75 15.22
CA GLU A 347 12.51 19.00 15.72
C GLU A 347 11.40 20.06 15.77
N HIS A 348 10.54 20.12 14.76
CA HIS A 348 9.32 20.93 14.76
C HIS A 348 8.27 20.53 15.84
N ILE A 349 8.19 19.26 16.26
CA ILE A 349 7.19 18.78 17.24
C ILE A 349 7.72 18.79 18.70
N GLN A 350 8.97 18.42 18.96
CA GLN A 350 9.62 18.48 20.28
C GLN A 350 9.90 19.92 20.69
N HIS A 351 10.13 20.82 19.74
CA HIS A 351 10.12 22.25 20.02
C HIS A 351 8.71 22.83 20.25
N LYS A 352 7.61 22.05 20.28
CA LYS A 352 6.26 22.54 20.67
C LYS A 352 6.15 23.19 22.06
N LYS A 353 7.23 23.25 22.85
CA LYS A 353 7.28 24.13 24.02
C LYS A 353 7.64 25.59 23.71
N HIS A 354 8.17 25.91 22.53
CA HIS A 354 8.49 27.28 22.08
C HIS A 354 8.28 27.42 20.55
N PRO A 355 7.61 28.47 20.05
CA PRO A 355 7.44 28.66 18.61
C PRO A 355 8.80 28.94 17.96
N VAL A 356 9.41 27.94 17.34
CA VAL A 356 10.67 28.10 16.61
C VAL A 356 10.33 28.34 15.14
N THR A 357 10.64 29.53 14.66
CA THR A 357 10.73 29.81 13.22
C THR A 357 11.72 28.82 12.60
N PRO A 358 11.38 28.17 11.46
CA PRO A 358 12.28 27.19 10.84
C PRO A 358 13.66 27.80 10.58
N GLU A 359 14.71 27.05 10.91
CA GLU A 359 16.09 27.53 10.78
C GLU A 359 16.41 27.83 9.30
N VAL A 360 16.65 29.10 9.00
CA VAL A 360 16.98 29.55 7.64
C VAL A 360 18.48 29.33 7.40
N LYS A 361 18.80 28.39 6.50
CA LYS A 361 20.17 28.04 6.10
C LYS A 361 20.61 28.88 4.92
N ARG A 362 21.39 29.93 5.18
CA ARG A 362 21.99 30.80 4.15
C ARG A 362 23.38 30.30 3.80
N ARG A 363 23.67 30.07 2.51
CA ARG A 363 25.01 29.69 2.03
C ARG A 363 26.05 30.78 2.29
N SER A 364 25.61 32.04 2.35
CA SER A 364 26.43 33.19 2.73
C SER A 364 26.93 33.16 4.18
N ALA A 365 26.40 32.29 5.04
CA ALA A 365 26.87 32.14 6.42
C ALA A 365 28.26 31.47 6.48
N PRO A 366 29.17 31.91 7.37
CA PRO A 366 30.53 31.36 7.48
C PRO A 366 30.57 29.84 7.68
N GLU A 367 29.64 29.29 8.45
CA GLU A 367 29.54 27.85 8.72
C GLU A 367 29.12 27.01 7.50
N HIS A 368 28.61 27.64 6.43
CA HIS A 368 28.07 26.96 5.25
C HIS A 368 28.97 27.09 4.01
N LEU A 369 30.13 27.75 4.11
CA LEU A 369 31.02 28.03 2.99
C LEU A 369 31.55 26.77 2.28
N GLU A 370 31.59 25.63 2.98
CA GLU A 370 32.07 24.36 2.40
C GLU A 370 30.97 23.59 1.64
N VAL A 371 29.70 24.03 1.71
CA VAL A 371 28.56 23.39 1.05
C VAL A 371 28.62 23.66 -0.46
N GLN A 372 28.91 22.62 -1.24
CA GLN A 372 29.10 22.74 -2.69
C GLN A 372 27.79 22.63 -3.47
N TYR A 373 26.90 21.71 -3.10
CA TYR A 373 25.68 21.42 -3.86
C TYR A 373 24.46 22.05 -3.20
N SER A 374 23.43 22.31 -4.01
CA SER A 374 22.22 23.01 -3.62
C SER A 374 20.99 22.11 -3.75
N VAL A 375 19.95 22.48 -3.01
CA VAL A 375 18.62 21.87 -3.09
C VAL A 375 18.06 21.97 -4.52
N GLY A 376 17.49 20.86 -4.98
CA GLY A 376 16.89 20.74 -6.31
C GLY A 376 17.84 20.20 -7.38
N LEU A 377 19.15 20.06 -7.09
CA LEU A 377 20.09 19.43 -8.01
C LEU A 377 19.89 17.91 -8.07
N ILE A 378 20.01 17.38 -9.30
CA ILE A 378 20.02 15.95 -9.57
C ILE A 378 21.45 15.46 -9.49
N MET A 379 21.67 14.45 -8.66
CA MET A 379 22.98 13.93 -8.31
C MET A 379 23.07 12.44 -8.63
N LYS A 380 24.30 11.97 -8.78
CA LYS A 380 24.67 10.57 -8.83
C LYS A 380 25.63 10.27 -7.69
N HIS A 381 25.44 9.14 -7.04
CA HIS A 381 26.36 8.68 -6.03
C HIS A 381 27.54 7.94 -6.68
N LYS A 382 28.77 8.41 -6.46
CA LYS A 382 29.98 7.95 -7.17
C LYS A 382 30.27 6.45 -7.00
N ARG A 383 30.06 5.91 -5.80
CA ARG A 383 30.39 4.50 -5.48
C ARG A 383 29.24 3.54 -5.81
N SER A 384 28.08 3.77 -5.20
CA SER A 384 26.88 2.93 -5.37
C SER A 384 26.12 3.15 -6.68
N GLY A 385 26.38 4.23 -7.42
CA GLY A 385 25.81 4.48 -8.74
C GLY A 385 24.34 4.92 -8.79
N TYR A 386 23.66 5.10 -7.65
CA TYR A 386 22.26 5.51 -7.63
C TYR A 386 22.08 6.98 -8.00
N ASN A 387 20.93 7.31 -8.58
CA ASN A 387 20.52 8.68 -8.91
C ASN A 387 19.58 9.22 -7.86
N CYS A 388 19.70 10.51 -7.55
CA CYS A 388 18.89 11.16 -6.53
C CYS A 388 18.73 12.66 -6.74
N VAL A 389 17.83 13.28 -5.99
CA VAL A 389 17.70 14.75 -5.90
C VAL A 389 17.94 15.22 -4.47
N ILE A 390 18.71 16.30 -4.31
CA ILE A 390 18.98 16.91 -3.00
C ILE A 390 17.76 17.70 -2.54
N TYR A 391 17.21 17.38 -1.36
CA TYR A 391 16.13 18.13 -0.72
C TYR A 391 16.53 18.82 0.59
N GLY A 392 17.81 18.75 0.97
CA GLY A 392 18.37 19.51 2.08
C GLY A 392 19.85 19.18 2.29
N TRP A 393 20.51 19.98 3.12
CA TRP A 393 21.91 19.79 3.46
C TRP A 393 22.22 20.25 4.88
N ASP A 394 23.26 19.66 5.47
CA ASP A 394 23.85 20.04 6.75
C ASP A 394 25.34 20.33 6.53
N PRO A 395 25.90 21.40 7.12
CA PRO A 395 27.32 21.73 6.93
C PRO A 395 28.27 20.68 7.53
N LYS A 396 27.78 19.87 8.47
CA LYS A 396 28.47 18.75 9.11
C LYS A 396 27.49 17.61 9.35
N CYS A 397 27.99 16.40 9.61
CA CYS A 397 27.15 15.27 9.95
C CYS A 397 26.37 15.51 11.25
N THR A 398 25.04 15.45 11.20
CA THR A 398 24.13 15.65 12.35
C THR A 398 23.60 14.35 12.94
N MET A 399 24.03 13.19 12.42
CA MET A 399 23.55 11.88 12.84
C MET A 399 24.16 11.42 14.17
N SER A 400 23.49 10.49 14.85
CA SER A 400 23.97 9.92 16.11
C SER A 400 25.33 9.21 15.94
N GLN A 401 26.10 9.13 17.03
CA GLN A 401 27.41 8.47 17.01
C GLN A 401 27.30 6.99 16.62
N GLU A 402 26.21 6.32 17.00
CA GLU A 402 25.93 4.94 16.60
C GLU A 402 25.77 4.80 15.09
N TRP A 403 25.02 5.72 14.45
CA TRP A 403 24.86 5.75 13.01
C TRP A 403 26.18 6.06 12.30
N ILE A 404 26.95 7.05 12.79
CA ILE A 404 28.28 7.43 12.26
C ILE A 404 29.23 6.24 12.27
N ASN A 405 29.21 5.45 13.34
CA ASN A 405 30.03 4.25 13.47
C ASN A 405 29.56 3.15 12.51
N THR A 406 28.24 2.90 12.45
CA THR A 406 27.63 1.88 11.59
C THR A 406 27.89 2.14 10.11
N MET A 407 27.71 3.39 9.69
CA MET A 407 27.95 3.85 8.31
C MET A 407 29.43 4.16 8.03
N ARG A 408 30.31 3.91 9.01
CA ARG A 408 31.78 4.06 8.91
C ARG A 408 32.21 5.43 8.39
N VAL A 409 31.53 6.48 8.83
CA VAL A 409 31.82 7.87 8.43
C VAL A 409 33.26 8.28 8.80
N HIS A 410 33.86 7.68 9.83
CA HIS A 410 35.26 7.89 10.19
C HIS A 410 36.27 7.40 9.12
N GLN A 411 35.86 6.55 8.18
CA GLN A 411 36.71 6.04 7.08
C GLN A 411 36.63 6.91 5.82
N LEU A 412 35.76 7.92 5.82
CA LEU A 412 35.64 8.91 4.77
C LEU A 412 36.85 9.85 4.77
N SER A 413 37.29 10.31 3.60
CA SER A 413 38.51 11.13 3.50
C SER A 413 38.34 12.48 4.18
N SER A 414 37.12 13.04 4.13
CA SER A 414 36.77 14.30 4.82
C SER A 414 35.99 14.09 6.12
N GLY A 415 35.80 12.83 6.56
CA GLY A 415 35.19 12.48 7.84
C GLY A 415 33.77 13.04 8.03
N ALA A 416 33.39 13.30 9.29
CA ALA A 416 32.07 13.84 9.68
C ALA A 416 31.96 15.37 9.61
N ASN A 417 33.09 16.07 9.42
CA ASN A 417 33.15 17.55 9.40
C ASN A 417 32.85 18.16 8.03
N GLN A 418 32.75 17.34 6.98
CA GLN A 418 32.29 17.78 5.67
C GLN A 418 30.76 17.94 5.63
N PRO A 419 30.21 18.63 4.62
CA PRO A 419 28.77 18.68 4.40
C PRO A 419 28.16 17.31 4.07
N PHE A 420 26.91 17.13 4.51
CA PHE A 420 26.08 15.98 4.19
C PHE A 420 24.75 16.42 3.60
N TYR A 421 24.18 15.57 2.75
CA TYR A 421 23.02 15.88 1.93
C TYR A 421 21.92 14.86 2.13
N ASN A 422 20.70 15.37 2.10
CA ASN A 422 19.49 14.58 2.13
C ASN A 422 19.00 14.40 0.73
N VAL A 423 18.88 13.13 0.35
CA VAL A 423 18.62 12.79 -1.03
C VAL A 423 17.44 11.85 -1.15
N LEU A 424 16.55 12.19 -2.09
CA LEU A 424 15.48 11.30 -2.54
C LEU A 424 16.03 10.44 -3.67
N VAL A 425 16.10 9.13 -3.47
CA VAL A 425 16.74 8.20 -4.42
C VAL A 425 15.71 7.62 -5.38
N GLN A 426 16.12 7.34 -6.62
CA GLN A 426 15.23 6.78 -7.64
C GLN A 426 14.55 5.44 -7.25
N ASP A 427 15.13 4.68 -6.31
CA ASP A 427 14.56 3.44 -5.77
C ASP A 427 13.42 3.67 -4.75
N GLY A 428 13.12 4.93 -4.41
CA GLY A 428 12.11 5.31 -3.43
C GLY A 428 12.62 5.39 -1.99
N THR A 429 13.93 5.25 -1.76
CA THR A 429 14.54 5.44 -0.44
C THR A 429 14.99 6.89 -0.22
N CYS A 430 14.91 7.36 1.01
CA CYS A 430 15.59 8.57 1.45
C CYS A 430 16.95 8.20 2.04
N ARG A 431 18.01 8.92 1.69
CA ARG A 431 19.37 8.64 2.18
C ARG A 431 20.08 9.90 2.65
N TYR A 432 21.08 9.71 3.50
CA TYR A 432 21.99 10.75 3.98
C TYR A 432 23.38 10.49 3.41
N ALA A 433 23.85 11.38 2.53
CA ALA A 433 25.04 11.16 1.73
C ALA A 433 26.10 12.25 1.98
N ALA A 434 27.35 11.83 2.18
CA ALA A 434 28.48 12.74 2.31
C ALA A 434 28.78 13.47 0.98
N GLN A 435 29.18 14.74 1.06
CA GLN A 435 29.51 15.58 -0.11
C GLN A 435 30.47 14.89 -1.08
N GLU A 436 31.56 14.30 -0.58
CA GLU A 436 32.60 13.70 -1.42
C GLU A 436 32.08 12.55 -2.31
N ASN A 437 31.00 11.90 -1.89
CA ASN A 437 30.40 10.75 -2.57
C ASN A 437 29.34 11.14 -3.61
N LEU A 438 28.99 12.42 -3.72
CA LEU A 438 28.03 12.93 -4.70
C LEU A 438 28.74 13.68 -5.84
N GLU A 439 28.15 13.59 -7.02
CA GLU A 439 28.47 14.40 -8.20
C GLU A 439 27.19 14.77 -8.95
N PRO A 440 27.14 15.94 -9.64
CA PRO A 440 26.01 16.30 -10.47
C PRO A 440 25.76 15.26 -11.57
N HIS A 441 24.49 14.94 -11.82
CA HIS A 441 24.13 14.03 -12.89
C HIS A 441 24.38 14.68 -14.26
N SER A 442 24.98 13.94 -15.19
CA SER A 442 25.47 14.49 -16.47
C SER A 442 24.36 14.81 -17.49
N ALA A 443 23.14 14.33 -17.27
CA ALA A 443 22.00 14.54 -18.16
C ALA A 443 20.71 14.85 -17.37
N PRO A 444 19.73 15.52 -17.99
CA PRO A 444 18.36 15.60 -17.50
C PRO A 444 17.81 14.23 -17.06
N LEU A 445 17.39 14.11 -15.80
CA LEU A 445 16.81 12.86 -15.29
C LEU A 445 15.74 13.14 -14.22
N GLU A 446 14.49 12.84 -14.53
CA GLU A 446 13.41 12.89 -13.55
C GLU A 446 13.54 11.75 -12.53
N ILE A 447 13.63 12.10 -11.26
CA ILE A 447 13.67 11.16 -10.13
C ILE A 447 12.22 10.81 -9.74
N GLY A 448 11.79 9.58 -10.05
CA GLY A 448 10.45 9.07 -9.75
C GLY A 448 10.19 8.70 -8.28
N HIS A 449 10.70 9.49 -7.32
CA HIS A 449 10.53 9.20 -5.89
C HIS A 449 9.16 9.69 -5.37
N PRO A 450 8.39 8.90 -4.58
CA PRO A 450 7.05 9.24 -4.11
C PRO A 450 6.92 10.59 -3.37
N GLU A 451 7.92 10.91 -2.56
CA GLU A 451 7.95 12.14 -1.74
C GLU A 451 8.45 13.40 -2.49
N VAL A 452 8.78 13.34 -3.79
CA VAL A 452 9.32 14.52 -4.50
C VAL A 452 8.38 15.72 -4.42
N GLY A 453 7.07 15.50 -4.59
CA GLY A 453 6.10 16.58 -4.51
C GLY A 453 6.00 17.22 -3.13
N ARG A 454 6.40 16.52 -2.06
CA ARG A 454 6.46 17.11 -0.71
C ARG A 454 7.40 18.31 -0.65
N TYR A 455 8.49 18.28 -1.43
CA TYR A 455 9.59 19.25 -1.36
C TYR A 455 9.64 20.19 -2.57
N PHE A 456 9.21 19.71 -3.73
CA PHE A 456 9.37 20.40 -5.00
C PHE A 456 8.03 20.68 -5.65
N SER A 457 7.90 21.84 -6.28
CA SER A 457 6.69 22.27 -6.98
C SER A 457 6.70 21.87 -8.45
N GLU A 458 7.88 21.73 -9.06
CA GLU A 458 8.04 21.47 -10.50
C GLU A 458 9.37 20.76 -10.78
N PHE A 459 9.38 19.95 -11.85
CA PHE A 459 10.61 19.45 -12.48
C PHE A 459 10.87 20.23 -13.77
N ALA A 460 11.90 21.07 -13.76
CA ALA A 460 12.28 21.96 -14.85
C ALA A 460 13.31 21.32 -15.80
N GLU A 461 13.09 20.05 -16.15
CA GLU A 461 13.92 19.18 -17.02
C GLU A 461 15.33 18.86 -16.50
N THR A 462 16.06 19.84 -15.99
CA THR A 462 17.45 19.71 -15.53
C THR A 462 17.59 19.71 -14.01
N HIS A 463 16.60 20.25 -13.31
CA HIS A 463 16.59 20.40 -11.86
C HIS A 463 15.15 20.46 -11.34
N TYR A 464 15.01 20.38 -10.02
CA TYR A 464 13.74 20.56 -9.33
C TYR A 464 13.62 21.95 -8.73
N VAL A 465 12.44 22.55 -8.89
CA VAL A 465 12.10 23.82 -8.28
C VAL A 465 11.57 23.57 -6.87
N ALA A 466 12.28 24.08 -5.87
CA ALA A 466 11.88 24.02 -4.47
C ALA A 466 10.50 24.67 -4.27
N ASN A 467 9.66 24.09 -3.41
CA ASN A 467 8.40 24.71 -3.00
C ASN A 467 8.64 25.89 -2.02
N GLU A 468 7.58 26.58 -1.61
CA GLU A 468 7.66 27.78 -0.75
C GLU A 468 8.35 27.51 0.60
N GLU A 469 8.12 26.36 1.23
CA GLU A 469 8.76 25.96 2.49
C GLU A 469 10.26 25.76 2.30
N LEU A 470 10.62 24.97 1.29
CA LEU A 470 12.01 24.63 1.06
C LEU A 470 12.83 25.84 0.58
N GLN A 471 12.20 26.76 -0.15
CA GLN A 471 12.77 28.08 -0.45
C GLN A 471 12.91 28.97 0.79
N THR A 472 11.97 28.91 1.74
CA THR A 472 12.09 29.66 3.00
C THR A 472 13.26 29.14 3.84
N ARG A 473 13.48 27.83 3.85
CA ARG A 473 14.59 27.18 4.56
C ARG A 473 15.95 27.38 3.86
N TYR A 474 15.97 27.32 2.53
CA TYR A 474 17.18 27.44 1.70
C TYR A 474 17.03 28.55 0.63
N PRO A 475 16.99 29.84 1.05
CA PRO A 475 16.60 30.95 0.17
C PRO A 475 17.60 31.26 -0.96
N GLU A 476 18.85 30.81 -0.83
CA GLU A 476 19.92 31.09 -1.80
C GLU A 476 20.12 29.95 -2.81
N ASP A 477 19.61 28.75 -2.52
CA ASP A 477 19.94 27.52 -3.25
C ASP A 477 19.40 27.50 -4.69
N MET A 478 18.23 28.10 -4.95
CA MET A 478 17.69 28.11 -6.32
C MET A 478 18.61 28.83 -7.31
N ARG A 479 19.31 29.89 -6.88
CA ARG A 479 20.28 30.61 -7.72
C ARG A 479 21.49 29.74 -8.03
N GLU A 480 21.96 29.01 -7.03
CA GLU A 480 23.12 28.12 -7.11
C GLU A 480 22.84 26.90 -7.99
N THR A 481 21.63 26.34 -7.89
CA THR A 481 21.15 25.25 -8.74
C THR A 481 21.15 25.68 -10.20
N LEU A 482 20.61 26.86 -10.51
CA LEU A 482 20.60 27.39 -11.88
C LEU A 482 22.01 27.66 -12.42
N GLY A 483 22.92 28.20 -11.59
CA GLY A 483 24.32 28.39 -11.97
C GLY A 483 25.02 27.07 -12.33
N THR A 484 24.89 26.07 -11.46
CA THR A 484 25.49 24.74 -11.65
C THR A 484 24.96 24.04 -12.92
N VAL A 485 23.65 24.12 -13.17
CA VAL A 485 23.04 23.55 -14.37
C VAL A 485 23.59 24.20 -15.64
N GLN A 486 23.68 25.54 -15.68
CA GLN A 486 24.22 26.27 -16.84
C GLN A 486 25.68 25.93 -17.14
N GLU A 487 26.50 25.76 -16.10
CA GLU A 487 27.90 25.33 -16.26
C GLU A 487 28.01 23.92 -16.81
N THR A 488 27.17 23.01 -16.30
CA THR A 488 27.13 21.61 -16.74
C THR A 488 26.68 21.50 -18.20
N GLU A 489 25.67 22.27 -18.62
CA GLU A 489 25.21 22.33 -20.01
C GLU A 489 26.30 22.87 -20.95
N LYS A 490 27.00 23.93 -20.55
CA LYS A 490 28.13 24.47 -21.33
C LYS A 490 29.23 23.44 -21.52
N LYS A 491 29.59 22.72 -20.46
CA LYS A 491 30.60 21.65 -20.50
C LYS A 491 30.17 20.50 -21.42
N ASN A 492 28.95 20.00 -21.28
CA ASN A 492 28.40 18.96 -22.12
C ASN A 492 28.34 19.35 -23.60
N ASN A 493 27.98 20.60 -23.89
CA ASN A 493 27.99 21.11 -25.26
C ASN A 493 29.42 21.18 -25.82
N TYR A 494 30.37 21.70 -25.04
CA TYR A 494 31.78 21.75 -25.44
C TYR A 494 32.35 20.35 -25.73
N ASP A 495 32.03 19.36 -24.91
CA ASP A 495 32.48 17.98 -25.10
C ASP A 495 31.84 17.34 -26.34
N ARG A 496 30.54 17.62 -26.63
CA ARG A 496 29.86 17.17 -27.86
C ARG A 496 30.39 17.82 -29.14
N PHE A 497 30.87 19.05 -29.09
CA PHE A 497 31.45 19.74 -30.25
C PHE A 497 32.88 19.28 -30.55
N ASN A 498 33.57 18.71 -29.56
CA ASN A 498 34.96 18.23 -29.67
C ASN A 498 35.08 16.70 -29.79
N SER A 499 33.98 15.96 -29.70
CA SER A 499 33.87 14.52 -29.99
C SER A 499 33.31 14.30 -31.39
#